data_AF-A0A7G6SAS7-F1
#
_entry.id   AF-A0A7G6SAS7-F1
#
_cell.length_a   1.000
_cell.length_b   1.000
_cell.length_c   1.000
_cell.angle_alpha   90.00
_cell.angle_beta   90.00
_cell.angle_gamma   90.00
#
_symmetry.space_group_name_H-M   'P 1'
#
loop_
_entity.id
_entity.type
_entity.pdbx_description
1 polymer ?
#
loop_
_entity_poly.entity_id
_entity_poly.type
_entity_poly.pdbx_seq_one_letter_code
_entity_poly.pdbx_strand_id
1 'polypeptide(L)'
;MSPDWLKYATTPTGMGFFKDMTGITGLDIDWLTEFELSYYKFKTSLMPDLTLNSYDARLNIPKGAYDFTFYDDEAFKAGIKAALPDTFNFRSAATYQSSNSSVISLWNWNRDAALAYAKSSIPDLVETLGYDPSVKMLIVHGYYDLVCPFFQTELDLMNVGLTKRIPVKNFAGGHMIYESEEARVPMKQELDAFYAAGPVLTQ
;
A
#
# COMPACT_ATOMS: atom_id res chain seq x y z
N MET A 1 -3.51 25.85 -1.33
CA MET A 1 -3.27 26.29 -2.73
C MET A 1 -4.31 25.60 -3.59
N SER A 2 -4.94 26.30 -4.53
CA SER A 2 -5.66 25.63 -5.62
C SER A 2 -4.61 24.79 -6.37
N PRO A 3 -4.74 23.46 -6.42
CA PRO A 3 -3.71 22.64 -7.03
C PRO A 3 -3.43 23.08 -8.47
N ASP A 4 -2.17 23.16 -8.89
CA ASP A 4 -1.82 23.61 -10.25
C ASP A 4 -2.44 22.73 -11.35
N TRP A 5 -2.85 21.50 -11.02
CA TRP A 5 -3.60 20.63 -11.92
C TRP A 5 -4.97 21.21 -12.32
N LEU A 6 -5.63 22.03 -11.49
CA LEU A 6 -6.93 22.65 -11.85
C LEU A 6 -6.80 23.60 -13.04
N LYS A 7 -5.66 24.29 -13.17
CA LYS A 7 -5.38 25.14 -14.34
C LYS A 7 -5.21 24.30 -15.59
N TYR A 8 -4.50 23.17 -15.49
CA TYR A 8 -4.34 22.22 -16.60
C TYR A 8 -5.69 21.61 -17.00
N ALA A 9 -6.51 21.24 -16.02
CA ALA A 9 -7.78 20.55 -16.20
C ALA A 9 -8.83 21.33 -17.00
N THR A 10 -8.74 22.65 -16.98
CA THR A 10 -9.63 23.55 -17.74
C THR A 10 -9.16 23.82 -19.18
N THR A 11 -7.97 23.33 -19.57
CA THR A 11 -7.49 23.43 -20.96
C THR A 11 -8.14 22.38 -21.86
N PRO A 12 -8.21 22.57 -23.19
CA PRO A 12 -8.70 21.55 -24.11
C PRO A 12 -7.95 20.21 -23.99
N THR A 13 -6.63 20.26 -23.80
CA THR A 13 -5.79 19.06 -23.58
C THR A 13 -6.13 18.37 -22.27
N GLY A 14 -6.28 19.13 -21.18
CA GLY A 14 -6.66 18.58 -19.87
C GLY A 14 -8.05 17.92 -19.89
N MET A 15 -9.05 18.58 -20.49
CA MET A 15 -10.38 17.99 -20.68
C MET A 15 -10.34 16.70 -21.52
N GLY A 16 -9.51 16.67 -22.57
CA GLY A 16 -9.26 15.47 -23.37
C GLY A 16 -8.70 14.33 -22.54
N PHE A 17 -7.66 14.61 -21.75
CA PHE A 17 -7.07 13.63 -20.83
C PHE A 17 -8.10 13.04 -19.84
N PHE A 18 -8.94 13.87 -19.22
CA PHE A 18 -9.95 13.36 -18.28
C PHE A 18 -11.05 12.55 -18.94
N LYS A 19 -11.42 12.91 -20.18
CA LYS A 19 -12.32 12.09 -20.99
C LYS A 19 -11.70 10.72 -21.29
N ASP A 20 -10.41 10.69 -21.62
CA ASP A 20 -9.68 9.44 -21.86
C ASP A 20 -9.60 8.59 -20.58
N MET A 21 -9.39 9.20 -19.41
CA MET A 21 -9.41 8.51 -18.12
C MET A 21 -10.76 7.83 -17.85
N THR A 22 -11.88 8.51 -18.08
CA THR A 22 -13.21 7.87 -18.00
C THR A 22 -13.37 6.75 -19.03
N GLY A 23 -12.84 6.92 -20.25
CA GLY A 23 -12.85 5.88 -21.27
C GLY A 23 -12.04 4.63 -20.91
N ILE A 24 -10.89 4.80 -20.25
CA ILE A 24 -10.00 3.71 -19.82
C ILE A 24 -10.55 3.01 -18.59
N THR A 25 -11.01 3.77 -17.60
CA THR A 25 -11.43 3.23 -16.30
C THR A 25 -12.88 2.79 -16.26
N GLY A 26 -13.71 3.29 -17.17
CA GLY A 26 -15.17 3.14 -17.11
C GLY A 26 -15.82 3.94 -15.98
N LEU A 27 -15.06 4.76 -15.25
CA LEU A 27 -15.56 5.52 -14.11
C LEU A 27 -16.06 6.89 -14.56
N ASP A 28 -17.35 7.13 -14.37
CA ASP A 28 -18.01 8.42 -14.58
C ASP A 28 -17.83 9.30 -13.33
N ILE A 29 -16.67 9.94 -13.24
CA ILE A 29 -16.26 10.78 -12.09
C ILE A 29 -16.01 12.20 -12.60
N ASP A 30 -16.39 13.18 -11.80
CA ASP A 30 -15.97 14.57 -12.02
C ASP A 30 -14.50 14.75 -11.61
N TRP A 31 -13.59 14.42 -12.52
CA TRP A 31 -12.15 14.57 -12.30
C TRP A 31 -11.71 16.01 -12.04
N LEU A 32 -12.54 17.02 -12.36
CA LEU A 32 -12.26 18.43 -12.06
C LEU A 32 -12.44 18.76 -10.59
N THR A 33 -13.24 17.99 -9.86
CA THR A 33 -13.47 18.18 -8.42
C THR A 33 -12.84 17.07 -7.58
N GLU A 34 -12.59 15.90 -8.17
CA GLU A 34 -12.08 14.71 -7.47
C GLU A 34 -10.95 14.02 -8.26
N PHE A 35 -9.81 14.71 -8.40
CA PHE A 35 -8.62 14.16 -9.05
C PHE A 35 -8.05 12.93 -8.32
N GLU A 36 -7.98 12.99 -6.99
CA GLU A 36 -7.56 11.87 -6.15
C GLU A 36 -8.78 11.06 -5.71
N LEU A 37 -9.02 9.95 -6.40
CA LEU A 37 -10.09 9.05 -6.02
C LEU A 37 -9.67 8.22 -4.80
N SER A 38 -10.34 8.41 -3.67
CA SER A 38 -10.08 7.57 -2.50
C SER A 38 -10.37 6.11 -2.83
N TYR A 39 -9.64 5.19 -2.22
CA TYR A 39 -9.86 3.76 -2.47
C TYR A 39 -11.29 3.31 -2.16
N TYR A 40 -11.96 3.96 -1.19
CA TYR A 40 -13.38 3.76 -0.89
C TYR A 40 -14.27 4.12 -2.09
N LYS A 41 -14.04 5.28 -2.71
CA LYS A 41 -14.80 5.71 -3.87
C LYS A 41 -14.47 4.86 -5.09
N PHE A 42 -13.19 4.57 -5.32
CA PHE A 42 -12.72 3.72 -6.42
C PHE A 42 -13.46 2.38 -6.43
N LYS A 43 -13.48 1.67 -5.30
CA LYS A 43 -14.13 0.35 -5.26
C LYS A 43 -15.64 0.43 -5.46
N THR A 44 -16.32 1.46 -4.94
CA THR A 44 -17.78 1.60 -5.09
C THR A 44 -18.19 2.02 -6.49
N SER A 45 -17.33 2.77 -7.19
CA SER A 45 -17.60 3.22 -8.56
C SER A 45 -17.24 2.14 -9.59
N LEU A 46 -16.19 1.35 -9.34
CA LEU A 46 -15.73 0.29 -10.26
C LEU A 46 -16.72 -0.88 -10.36
N MET A 47 -17.26 -1.35 -9.24
CA MET A 47 -18.20 -2.48 -9.19
C MET A 47 -19.39 -2.12 -8.30
N PRO A 48 -20.37 -1.34 -8.81
CA PRO A 48 -21.42 -0.74 -7.99
C PRO A 48 -22.40 -1.74 -7.35
N ASP A 49 -22.46 -2.97 -7.87
CA ASP A 49 -23.30 -4.06 -7.38
C ASP A 49 -22.58 -4.99 -6.37
N LEU A 50 -21.27 -4.80 -6.20
CA LEU A 50 -20.43 -5.61 -5.31
C LEU A 50 -19.86 -4.76 -4.18
N THR A 51 -19.50 -5.41 -3.09
CA THR A 51 -18.60 -4.87 -2.07
C THR A 51 -17.25 -5.55 -2.24
N LEU A 52 -16.25 -4.80 -2.69
CA LEU A 52 -14.87 -5.28 -2.75
C LEU A 52 -14.21 -5.12 -1.37
N ASN A 53 -13.39 -6.10 -1.01
CA ASN A 53 -12.50 -5.97 0.13
C ASN A 53 -11.40 -4.94 -0.21
N SER A 54 -11.04 -4.10 0.75
CA SER A 54 -10.02 -3.07 0.54
C SER A 54 -8.58 -3.62 0.61
N TYR A 55 -8.36 -4.67 1.39
CA TYR A 55 -7.08 -5.34 1.49
C TYR A 55 -6.84 -6.21 0.26
N ASP A 56 -7.83 -6.95 -0.24
CA ASP A 56 -7.68 -7.74 -1.47
C ASP A 56 -8.90 -7.61 -2.38
N ALA A 57 -8.79 -6.79 -3.44
CA ALA A 57 -9.88 -6.51 -4.37
C ALA A 57 -10.39 -7.74 -5.14
N ARG A 58 -9.69 -8.88 -5.11
CA ARG A 58 -10.20 -10.14 -5.68
C ARG A 58 -11.38 -10.67 -4.87
N LEU A 59 -11.39 -10.41 -3.56
CA LEU A 59 -12.45 -10.82 -2.67
C LEU A 59 -13.62 -9.85 -2.77
N ASN A 60 -14.80 -10.38 -3.10
CA ASN A 60 -16.00 -9.60 -3.30
C ASN A 60 -17.24 -10.36 -2.85
N ILE A 61 -18.25 -9.61 -2.42
CA ILE A 61 -19.56 -10.13 -2.03
C ILE A 61 -20.67 -9.23 -2.61
N PRO A 62 -21.93 -9.69 -2.68
CA PRO A 62 -23.05 -8.82 -3.03
C PRO A 62 -23.12 -7.60 -2.12
N LYS A 63 -23.49 -6.45 -2.70
CA LYS A 63 -23.60 -5.20 -1.95
C LYS A 63 -24.54 -5.31 -0.75
N GLY A 64 -24.07 -4.80 0.39
CA GLY A 64 -24.85 -4.72 1.63
C GLY A 64 -24.94 -6.03 2.42
N ALA A 65 -24.21 -7.08 2.03
CA ALA A 65 -24.23 -8.35 2.74
C ALA A 65 -23.64 -8.24 4.17
N TYR A 66 -22.42 -7.70 4.34
CA TYR A 66 -21.79 -7.34 5.63
C TYR A 66 -20.38 -6.71 5.36
N ASP A 67 -19.74 -6.10 6.37
CA ASP A 67 -18.34 -5.67 6.25
C ASP A 67 -17.40 -6.85 6.51
N PHE A 68 -16.55 -7.14 5.53
CA PHE A 68 -15.58 -8.24 5.55
C PHE A 68 -14.16 -7.74 5.32
N THR A 69 -13.89 -6.45 5.57
CA THR A 69 -12.57 -5.84 5.34
C THR A 69 -11.46 -6.60 6.06
N PHE A 70 -11.68 -7.00 7.32
CA PHE A 70 -10.75 -7.77 8.15
C PHE A 70 -11.22 -9.22 8.34
N TYR A 71 -11.46 -9.92 7.23
CA TYR A 71 -12.01 -11.29 7.23
C TYR A 71 -11.07 -12.32 7.89
N ASP A 72 -9.78 -12.02 7.91
CA ASP A 72 -8.67 -12.86 8.39
C ASP A 72 -8.39 -12.71 9.90
N ASP A 73 -8.75 -11.56 10.49
CA ASP A 73 -8.32 -11.18 11.85
C ASP A 73 -8.76 -12.19 12.93
N GLU A 74 -10.00 -12.68 12.91
CA GLU A 74 -10.48 -13.66 13.89
C GLU A 74 -9.81 -15.04 13.71
N ALA A 75 -9.62 -15.48 12.46
CA ALA A 75 -8.92 -16.72 12.17
C ALA A 75 -7.45 -16.65 12.61
N PHE A 76 -6.80 -15.51 12.35
CA PHE A 76 -5.43 -15.25 12.79
C PHE A 76 -5.32 -15.22 14.32
N LYS A 77 -6.19 -14.50 15.03
CA LYS A 77 -6.23 -14.46 16.50
C LYS A 77 -6.40 -15.85 17.11
N ALA A 78 -7.28 -16.68 16.55
CA ALA A 78 -7.46 -18.05 17.00
C ALA A 78 -6.19 -18.89 16.77
N GLY A 79 -5.59 -18.78 15.59
CA GLY A 79 -4.37 -19.51 15.23
C GLY A 79 -3.16 -19.11 16.08
N ILE A 80 -2.89 -17.81 16.24
CA ILE A 80 -1.74 -17.31 16.99
C ILE A 80 -1.83 -17.65 18.49
N LYS A 81 -3.05 -17.66 19.05
CA LYS A 81 -3.27 -18.06 20.45
C LYS A 81 -2.87 -19.51 20.72
N ALA A 82 -3.04 -20.41 19.74
CA ALA A 82 -2.56 -21.78 19.82
C ALA A 82 -1.06 -21.88 19.51
N ALA A 83 -0.60 -21.21 18.45
CA ALA A 83 0.79 -21.31 17.99
C ALA A 83 1.82 -20.79 19.02
N LEU A 84 1.51 -19.71 19.74
CA LEU A 84 2.41 -19.15 20.76
C LEU A 84 2.84 -20.17 21.81
N PRO A 85 1.93 -20.83 22.56
CA PRO A 85 2.32 -21.85 23.52
C PRO A 85 2.78 -23.15 22.87
N ASP A 86 2.12 -23.62 21.81
CA ASP A 86 2.31 -24.99 21.31
C ASP A 86 3.52 -25.12 20.37
N THR A 87 3.81 -24.08 19.59
CA THR A 87 4.92 -24.07 18.63
C THR A 87 6.13 -23.31 19.17
N PHE A 88 5.89 -22.13 19.76
CA PHE A 88 6.97 -21.22 20.16
C PHE A 88 7.32 -21.28 21.65
N ASN A 89 6.61 -22.10 22.43
CA ASN A 89 6.73 -22.20 23.89
C ASN A 89 6.63 -20.83 24.60
N PHE A 90 5.92 -19.88 23.99
CA PHE A 90 5.69 -18.55 24.54
C PHE A 90 4.40 -18.54 25.34
N ARG A 91 4.50 -18.21 26.63
CA ARG A 91 3.37 -18.15 27.56
C ARG A 91 3.36 -16.79 28.25
N SER A 92 2.19 -16.16 28.28
CA SER A 92 1.99 -14.88 28.94
C SER A 92 0.67 -14.87 29.68
N ALA A 93 0.61 -14.17 30.81
CA ALA A 93 -0.65 -13.86 31.48
C ALA A 93 -1.42 -12.73 30.76
N ALA A 94 -0.76 -11.97 29.88
CA ALA A 94 -1.39 -10.91 29.12
C ALA A 94 -2.21 -11.47 27.94
N THR A 95 -3.36 -10.84 27.69
CA THR A 95 -4.20 -11.14 26.53
C THR A 95 -3.52 -10.64 25.25
N TYR A 96 -3.43 -11.50 24.23
CA TYR A 96 -2.98 -11.10 22.90
C TYR A 96 -3.96 -10.10 22.26
N GLN A 97 -3.43 -9.02 21.69
CA GLN A 97 -4.18 -8.00 20.97
C GLN A 97 -3.56 -7.86 19.57
N SER A 98 -4.35 -8.09 18.50
CA SER A 98 -3.85 -7.95 17.12
C SER A 98 -3.59 -6.48 16.75
N SER A 99 -4.36 -5.56 17.34
CA SER A 99 -4.15 -4.11 17.26
C SER A 99 -4.60 -3.42 18.56
N ASN A 100 -4.00 -2.27 18.88
CA ASN A 100 -4.33 -1.51 20.09
C ASN A 100 -4.29 0.00 19.82
N SER A 101 -5.47 0.60 19.62
CA SER A 101 -5.60 2.03 19.33
C SER A 101 -5.10 2.93 20.46
N SER A 102 -5.20 2.50 21.72
CA SER A 102 -4.66 3.26 22.84
C SER A 102 -3.13 3.34 22.77
N VAL A 103 -2.46 2.23 22.44
CA VAL A 103 -1.01 2.24 22.19
C VAL A 103 -0.70 3.15 21.01
N ILE A 104 -1.39 3.00 19.87
CA ILE A 104 -1.18 3.83 18.67
C ILE A 104 -1.31 5.32 18.98
N SER A 105 -2.28 5.71 19.81
CA SER A 105 -2.49 7.11 20.19
C SER A 105 -1.35 7.73 21.02
N LEU A 106 -0.49 6.89 21.61
CA LEU A 106 0.67 7.32 22.39
C LEU A 106 1.96 7.38 21.56
N TRP A 107 1.92 7.01 20.28
CA TRP A 107 3.09 7.10 19.40
C TRP A 107 3.48 8.56 19.21
N ASN A 108 4.78 8.84 19.36
CA ASN A 108 5.32 10.14 19.04
C ASN A 108 5.56 10.23 17.52
N TRP A 109 4.65 10.91 16.82
CA TRP A 109 4.74 11.16 15.39
C TRP A 109 5.55 12.41 15.04
N ASN A 110 6.14 13.09 16.04
CA ASN A 110 6.97 14.26 15.78
C ASN A 110 8.22 13.83 15.01
N ARG A 111 8.41 14.45 13.85
CA ARG A 111 9.66 14.35 13.09
C ARG A 111 10.58 15.49 13.48
N ASP A 112 11.85 15.36 13.13
CA ASP A 112 12.78 16.48 13.23
C ASP A 112 12.23 17.69 12.44
N ALA A 113 12.53 18.92 12.89
CA ALA A 113 11.85 20.12 12.38
C ALA A 113 12.03 20.30 10.86
N ALA A 114 13.18 19.86 10.33
CA ALA A 114 13.48 19.86 8.91
C ALA A 114 12.56 18.94 8.08
N LEU A 115 11.93 17.93 8.70
CA LEU A 115 11.06 16.94 8.05
C LEU A 115 9.61 17.00 8.53
N ALA A 116 9.25 17.94 9.40
CA ALA A 116 7.92 18.05 9.99
C ALA A 116 6.78 18.24 8.96
N TYR A 117 7.10 18.72 7.74
CA TYR A 117 6.13 18.85 6.65
C TYR A 117 5.87 17.54 5.89
N ALA A 118 6.78 16.57 5.98
CA ALA A 118 6.70 15.32 5.26
C ALA A 118 5.96 14.26 6.09
N LYS A 119 4.72 13.97 5.72
CA LYS A 119 3.97 12.79 6.21
C LYS A 119 4.33 11.53 5.42
N SER A 120 5.62 11.33 5.15
CA SER A 120 6.13 10.27 4.31
C SER A 120 7.49 9.80 4.83
N SER A 121 7.80 8.53 4.59
CA SER A 121 9.10 7.93 4.85
C SER A 121 10.14 8.25 3.77
N ILE A 122 9.73 8.85 2.65
CA ILE A 122 10.62 9.12 1.51
C ILE A 122 11.86 9.94 1.89
N PRO A 123 11.78 11.02 2.68
CA PRO A 123 12.98 11.76 3.08
C PRO A 123 13.97 10.90 3.87
N ASP A 124 13.49 10.00 4.73
CA ASP A 124 14.34 9.10 5.52
C ASP A 124 15.00 8.05 4.62
N LEU A 125 14.32 7.58 3.58
CA LEU A 125 14.91 6.69 2.58
C LEU A 125 16.04 7.40 1.82
N VAL A 126 15.81 8.64 1.39
CA VAL A 126 16.82 9.47 0.72
C VAL A 126 18.03 9.70 1.63
N GLU A 127 17.79 10.08 2.88
CA GLU A 127 18.85 10.31 3.87
C GLU A 127 19.63 9.02 4.16
N THR A 128 18.94 7.92 4.41
CA THR A 128 19.56 6.61 4.71
C THR A 128 20.46 6.16 3.56
N LEU A 129 19.97 6.24 2.32
CA LEU A 129 20.72 5.80 1.14
C LEU A 129 21.83 6.78 0.75
N GLY A 130 21.68 8.06 1.09
CA GLY A 130 22.74 9.07 0.93
C GLY A 130 23.86 8.89 1.95
N TYR A 131 23.53 8.49 3.18
CA TYR A 131 24.48 8.24 4.27
C TYR A 131 25.23 6.92 4.10
N ASP A 132 24.51 5.83 3.85
CA ASP A 132 25.08 4.51 3.64
C ASP A 132 24.58 3.88 2.32
N PRO A 133 25.33 4.05 1.22
CA PRO A 133 24.98 3.46 -0.07
C PRO A 133 24.94 1.92 -0.05
N SER A 134 25.50 1.26 0.97
CA SER A 134 25.50 -0.21 1.09
C SER A 134 24.17 -0.78 1.59
N VAL A 135 23.27 0.06 2.12
CA VAL A 135 21.94 -0.36 2.56
C VAL A 135 21.13 -0.90 1.39
N LYS A 136 20.63 -2.13 1.51
CA LYS A 136 19.77 -2.74 0.50
C LYS A 136 18.31 -2.42 0.79
N MET A 137 17.57 -2.07 -0.25
CA MET A 137 16.14 -1.79 -0.17
C MET A 137 15.40 -2.52 -1.28
N LEU A 138 14.22 -3.02 -0.93
CA LEU A 138 13.25 -3.67 -1.81
C LEU A 138 11.88 -3.27 -1.30
N ILE A 139 10.98 -2.88 -2.20
CA ILE A 139 9.59 -2.64 -1.89
C ILE A 139 8.75 -3.71 -2.57
N VAL A 140 7.84 -4.32 -1.83
CA VAL A 140 6.92 -5.34 -2.33
C VAL A 140 5.48 -4.90 -2.11
N HIS A 141 4.63 -5.11 -3.12
CA HIS A 141 3.20 -4.81 -3.06
C HIS A 141 2.36 -6.01 -3.49
N GLY A 142 1.14 -6.05 -2.97
CA GLY A 142 0.06 -6.82 -3.56
C GLY A 142 -0.56 -6.03 -4.69
N TYR A 143 -0.71 -6.63 -5.86
CA TYR A 143 -1.31 -5.99 -7.02
C TYR A 143 -2.77 -5.55 -6.77
N TYR A 144 -3.47 -6.22 -5.86
CA TYR A 144 -4.88 -5.99 -5.55
C TYR A 144 -5.10 -5.24 -4.23
N ASP A 145 -4.04 -4.66 -3.66
CA ASP A 145 -4.11 -3.80 -2.47
C ASP A 145 -4.67 -2.42 -2.84
N LEU A 146 -5.86 -2.08 -2.32
CA LEU A 146 -6.47 -0.78 -2.55
C LEU A 146 -6.07 0.24 -1.48
N VAL A 147 -5.55 -0.20 -0.33
CA VAL A 147 -5.14 0.69 0.78
C VAL A 147 -3.77 1.31 0.50
N CYS A 148 -2.84 0.54 -0.06
CA CYS A 148 -1.50 1.00 -0.44
C CYS A 148 -1.15 0.66 -1.90
N PRO A 149 -1.78 1.33 -2.89
CA PRO A 149 -1.55 1.05 -4.30
C PRO A 149 -0.08 1.26 -4.71
N PHE A 150 0.52 0.26 -5.37
CA PHE A 150 1.95 0.25 -5.72
C PHE A 150 2.39 1.45 -6.57
N PHE A 151 1.50 1.95 -7.45
CA PHE A 151 1.85 3.02 -8.38
C PHE A 151 2.16 4.34 -7.66
N GLN A 152 1.53 4.61 -6.50
CA GLN A 152 1.87 5.78 -5.70
C GLN A 152 3.33 5.69 -5.21
N THR A 153 3.78 4.51 -4.80
CA THR A 153 5.17 4.29 -4.40
C THR A 153 6.14 4.48 -5.57
N GLU A 154 5.80 4.02 -6.77
CA GLU A 154 6.63 4.25 -7.96
C GLU A 154 6.77 5.75 -8.29
N LEU A 155 5.67 6.52 -8.19
CA LEU A 155 5.68 7.98 -8.35
C LEU A 155 6.51 8.67 -7.27
N ASP A 156 6.37 8.24 -6.02
CA ASP A 156 7.13 8.78 -4.90
C ASP A 156 8.64 8.58 -5.10
N LEU A 157 9.06 7.38 -5.53
CA LEU A 157 10.46 7.09 -5.85
C LEU A 157 10.95 7.86 -7.07
N MET A 158 10.11 8.06 -8.09
CA MET A 158 10.45 8.85 -9.27
C MET A 158 10.73 10.31 -8.90
N ASN A 159 9.91 10.89 -8.03
CA ASN A 159 10.04 12.27 -7.58
C ASN A 159 11.36 12.57 -6.86
N VAL A 160 12.00 11.55 -6.27
CA VAL A 160 13.29 11.67 -5.57
C VAL A 160 14.45 10.97 -6.29
N GLY A 161 14.25 10.52 -7.53
CA GLY A 161 15.31 9.88 -8.32
C GLY A 161 15.81 8.56 -7.73
N LEU A 162 14.92 7.77 -7.10
CA LEU A 162 15.24 6.48 -6.50
C LEU A 162 14.68 5.28 -7.28
N THR A 163 14.03 5.49 -8.43
CA THR A 163 13.41 4.41 -9.22
C THR A 163 14.40 3.32 -9.63
N LYS A 164 15.65 3.66 -9.96
CA LYS A 164 16.67 2.64 -10.29
C LYS A 164 17.36 2.08 -9.05
N ARG A 165 17.26 2.78 -7.92
CA ARG A 165 17.94 2.45 -6.67
C ARG A 165 17.15 1.46 -5.80
N ILE A 166 15.83 1.56 -5.82
CA ILE A 166 14.90 0.77 -5.01
C ILE A 166 13.96 0.01 -5.96
N PRO A 167 14.17 -1.30 -6.17
CA PRO A 167 13.23 -2.12 -6.93
C PRO A 167 11.86 -2.18 -6.26
N VAL A 168 10.81 -2.05 -7.06
CA VAL A 168 9.42 -2.28 -6.67
C VAL A 168 8.96 -3.58 -7.33
N LYS A 169 8.35 -4.48 -6.55
CA LYS A 169 7.92 -5.80 -7.01
C LYS A 169 6.47 -6.05 -6.63
N ASN A 170 5.67 -6.44 -7.60
CA ASN A 170 4.24 -6.66 -7.44
C ASN A 170 3.92 -8.15 -7.54
N PHE A 171 3.12 -8.65 -6.61
CA PHE A 171 2.70 -10.05 -6.57
C PHE A 171 1.17 -10.16 -6.63
N ALA A 172 0.67 -11.30 -7.08
CA ALA A 172 -0.76 -11.58 -7.14
C ALA A 172 -1.32 -11.76 -5.71
N GLY A 173 -1.66 -10.66 -5.05
CA GLY A 173 -2.16 -10.63 -3.68
C GLY A 173 -2.69 -9.25 -3.30
N GLY A 174 -3.33 -9.17 -2.13
CA GLY A 174 -3.74 -7.93 -1.50
C GLY A 174 -2.69 -7.34 -0.54
N HIS A 175 -3.14 -6.52 0.39
CA HIS A 175 -2.36 -5.87 1.45
C HIS A 175 -1.54 -6.88 2.26
N MET A 176 -2.17 -8.01 2.61
CA MET A 176 -1.53 -9.15 3.25
C MET A 176 -1.04 -10.14 2.19
N ILE A 177 -0.04 -9.74 1.39
CA ILE A 177 0.44 -10.45 0.19
C ILE A 177 0.69 -11.95 0.44
N TYR A 178 1.23 -12.27 1.62
CA TYR A 178 1.60 -13.63 2.04
C TYR A 178 0.40 -14.59 2.20
N GLU A 179 -0.82 -14.07 2.30
CA GLU A 179 -2.04 -14.89 2.33
C GLU A 179 -2.34 -15.51 0.96
N SER A 180 -1.86 -14.91 -0.12
CA SER A 180 -2.06 -15.41 -1.48
C SER A 180 -1.11 -16.55 -1.79
N GLU A 181 -1.66 -17.76 -2.00
CA GLU A 181 -0.88 -18.94 -2.42
C GLU A 181 -0.04 -18.67 -3.68
N GLU A 182 -0.63 -17.98 -4.66
CA GLU A 182 0.03 -17.62 -5.93
C GLU A 182 1.24 -16.70 -5.73
N ALA A 183 1.23 -15.86 -4.69
CA ALA A 183 2.32 -14.93 -4.41
C ALA A 183 3.48 -15.60 -3.66
N ARG A 184 3.26 -16.66 -2.89
CA ARG A 184 4.26 -17.19 -1.95
C ARG A 184 5.56 -17.62 -2.62
N VAL A 185 5.47 -18.48 -3.64
CA VAL A 185 6.67 -19.00 -4.31
C VAL A 185 7.44 -17.89 -5.04
N PRO A 186 6.82 -17.06 -5.90
CA PRO A 186 7.51 -15.95 -6.55
C PRO A 186 8.07 -14.92 -5.56
N MET A 187 7.34 -14.58 -4.50
CA MET A 187 7.80 -13.63 -3.49
C MET A 187 9.01 -14.17 -2.73
N LYS A 188 9.01 -15.45 -2.37
CA LYS A 188 10.18 -16.10 -1.75
C LYS A 188 11.39 -16.11 -2.68
N GLN A 189 11.20 -16.37 -3.97
CA GLN A 189 12.29 -16.31 -4.97
C GLN A 189 12.88 -14.90 -5.08
N GLU A 190 12.04 -13.87 -5.08
CA GLU A 190 12.51 -12.48 -5.10
C GLU A 190 13.25 -12.11 -3.81
N LEU A 191 12.77 -12.56 -2.64
CA LEU A 191 13.48 -12.38 -1.37
C LEU A 191 14.83 -13.09 -1.36
N ASP A 192 14.92 -14.33 -1.86
CA ASP A 192 16.19 -15.05 -1.99
C ASP A 192 17.17 -14.27 -2.89
N ALA A 193 16.70 -13.80 -4.04
CA ALA A 193 17.49 -13.00 -4.98
C ALA A 193 17.94 -11.68 -4.33
N PHE A 194 17.03 -11.00 -3.61
CA PHE A 194 17.35 -9.80 -2.85
C PHE A 194 18.45 -10.08 -1.85
N TYR A 195 18.35 -11.11 -1.00
CA TYR A 195 19.37 -11.40 0.02
C TYR A 195 20.71 -11.82 -0.59
N ALA A 196 20.71 -12.56 -1.70
CA ALA A 196 21.93 -13.00 -2.38
C ALA A 196 22.67 -11.87 -3.14
N ALA A 197 21.95 -10.84 -3.58
CA ALA A 197 22.53 -9.73 -4.34
C ALA A 197 23.36 -8.76 -3.49
N GLY A 198 24.26 -8.01 -4.12
CA GLY A 198 24.87 -6.82 -3.51
C GLY A 198 23.91 -5.62 -3.46
N PRO A 199 24.29 -4.50 -2.82
CA PRO A 199 23.54 -3.26 -2.91
C PRO A 199 23.49 -2.72 -4.35
N VAL A 200 22.33 -2.23 -4.75
CA VAL A 200 22.18 -1.45 -5.99
C VAL A 200 22.77 -0.07 -5.76
N LEU A 201 23.78 0.36 -6.51
CA LEU A 201 24.46 1.64 -6.22
C LEU A 201 24.04 2.79 -7.14
N THR A 202 23.20 2.52 -8.13
CA THR A 202 22.77 3.50 -9.13
C THR A 202 21.53 4.26 -8.68
N GLN A 203 21.56 5.60 -8.80
CA GLN A 203 20.38 6.47 -8.76
C GLN A 203 19.66 6.47 -10.12
#